data_AF-A0A660SU82-F1
#
_entry.id   AF-A0A660SU82-F1
#
_cell.length_a   1.000
_cell.length_b   1.000
_cell.length_c   1.000
_cell.angle_alpha   90.00
_cell.angle_beta   90.00
_cell.angle_gamma   90.00
#
_symmetry.space_group_name_H-M   'P 1'
#
loop_
_entity.id
_entity.type
_entity.pdbx_description
1 polymer ?
#
loop_
_entity_poly.entity_id
_entity_poly.type
_entity_poly.pdbx_seq_one_letter_code
_entity_poly.pdbx_strand_id
1 'polypeptide(L)'
;MKKGLFLLILISYSGFSMLPAQQLPPPDPLLPEDYSPEEFPLWAHDLRRYEVVAIGSYPITFFASSLIYDFSMYAANDFNLSYSMGSQRDGNDIGIIIGSAVCVSLVIATVDLIINTSRRKKAEKQTDEQ
;
A
#
# COMPACT_ATOMS: atom_id res chain seq x y z
N MET A 1 -26.76 -4.22 -27.65
CA MET A 1 -26.62 -4.92 -26.36
C MET A 1 -25.59 -4.31 -25.40
N LYS A 2 -24.50 -3.66 -25.87
CA LYS A 2 -23.45 -3.10 -24.99
C LYS A 2 -23.83 -1.80 -24.26
N LYS A 3 -24.69 -0.96 -24.85
CA LYS A 3 -25.12 0.33 -24.25
C LYS A 3 -26.09 0.16 -23.07
N GLY A 4 -26.92 -0.90 -23.09
CA GLY A 4 -27.83 -1.21 -21.99
C GLY A 4 -27.12 -1.79 -20.77
N LEU A 5 -26.05 -2.57 -20.99
CA LEU A 5 -25.21 -3.10 -19.90
C LEU A 5 -24.44 -1.98 -19.17
N PHE A 6 -23.94 -0.99 -19.91
CA PHE A 6 -23.24 0.16 -19.33
C PHE A 6 -24.15 1.04 -18.47
N LEU A 7 -25.42 1.18 -18.88
CA LEU A 7 -26.45 1.93 -18.12
C LEU A 7 -26.88 1.22 -16.83
N LEU A 8 -26.96 -0.12 -16.86
CA LEU A 8 -27.22 -0.92 -15.66
C LEU A 8 -26.08 -0.83 -14.63
N ILE A 9 -24.83 -0.83 -15.09
CA ILE A 9 -23.66 -0.67 -14.22
C ILE A 9 -23.62 0.74 -13.59
N LEU A 10 -23.96 1.78 -14.36
CA LEU A 10 -24.02 3.16 -13.86
C LEU A 10 -25.14 3.37 -12.83
N ILE A 11 -26.30 2.72 -13.01
CA ILE A 11 -27.41 2.77 -12.05
C ILE A 11 -27.09 1.97 -10.77
N SER A 12 -26.35 0.86 -10.88
CA SER A 12 -25.89 0.13 -9.69
C SER A 12 -24.85 0.89 -8.86
N TYR A 13 -24.05 1.76 -9.48
CA TYR A 13 -23.03 2.56 -8.78
C TYR A 13 -23.61 3.79 -8.05
N SER A 14 -24.68 4.39 -8.55
CA SER A 14 -25.31 5.57 -7.92
C SER A 14 -26.26 5.23 -6.77
N GLY A 15 -26.74 3.99 -6.68
CA GLY A 15 -27.61 3.54 -5.58
C GLY A 15 -26.86 3.30 -4.26
N PHE A 16 -25.54 3.10 -4.30
CA PHE A 16 -24.76 2.75 -3.11
C PHE A 16 -24.44 3.94 -2.19
N SER A 17 -24.60 5.19 -2.67
CA SER A 17 -24.29 6.41 -1.91
C SER A 17 -25.46 6.96 -1.08
N MET A 18 -26.63 6.32 -1.10
CA MET A 18 -27.81 6.73 -0.32
C MET A 18 -28.24 5.69 0.72
N LEU A 19 -27.28 4.98 1.31
CA LEU A 19 -27.54 4.31 2.59
C LEU A 19 -27.73 5.41 3.66
N PRO A 20 -28.85 5.43 4.40
CA PRO A 20 -28.98 6.32 5.55
C PRO A 20 -27.80 6.05 6.48
N ALA A 21 -27.18 7.12 6.99
CA ALA A 21 -26.15 7.01 8.01
C ALA A 21 -26.63 6.05 9.10
N GLN A 22 -25.94 4.92 9.27
CA GLN A 22 -26.30 3.95 10.31
C GLN A 22 -26.28 4.68 11.64
N GLN A 23 -27.46 4.83 12.23
CA GLN A 23 -27.59 5.32 13.59
C GLN A 23 -26.98 4.24 14.48
N LEU A 24 -25.84 4.56 15.10
CA LEU A 24 -25.14 3.64 15.98
C LEU A 24 -26.14 3.12 17.04
N PRO A 25 -26.28 1.80 17.23
CA PRO A 25 -27.07 1.24 18.31
C PRO A 25 -26.60 1.84 19.65
N PRO A 26 -27.47 1.97 20.66
CA PRO A 26 -27.02 2.33 22.00
C PRO A 26 -25.92 1.35 22.45
N PRO A 27 -24.90 1.81 23.21
CA PRO A 27 -23.77 0.98 23.59
C PRO A 27 -24.25 -0.32 24.25
N ASP A 28 -24.05 -1.43 23.55
CA ASP A 28 -24.38 -2.76 24.07
C ASP A 28 -23.24 -3.18 25.01
N PRO A 29 -23.49 -3.46 26.29
CA PRO A 29 -22.45 -3.79 27.27
C PRO A 29 -21.70 -5.10 26.97
N LEU A 30 -22.16 -5.88 25.98
CA LEU A 30 -21.45 -7.06 25.47
C LEU A 30 -20.50 -6.75 24.31
N LEU A 31 -20.57 -5.55 23.72
CA LEU A 31 -19.66 -5.13 22.67
C LEU A 31 -18.36 -4.60 23.30
N PRO A 32 -17.20 -4.92 22.70
CA PRO A 32 -15.95 -4.28 23.08
C PRO A 32 -16.09 -2.76 23.01
N GLU A 33 -15.52 -2.07 24.00
CA GLU A 33 -15.44 -0.61 24.00
C GLU A 33 -14.56 -0.16 22.82
N ASP A 34 -14.93 0.97 22.21
CA ASP A 34 -14.14 1.57 21.14
C ASP A 34 -12.79 2.05 21.67
N TYR A 35 -11.74 1.89 20.86
CA TYR A 35 -10.39 2.32 21.23
C TYR A 35 -10.35 3.82 21.52
N SER A 36 -9.75 4.21 22.66
CA SER A 36 -9.54 5.63 22.96
C SER A 36 -8.37 6.19 22.14
N PRO A 37 -8.40 7.48 21.77
CA PRO A 37 -7.29 8.13 21.06
C PRO A 37 -5.96 8.09 21.83
N GLU A 38 -6.01 8.01 23.16
CA GLU A 38 -4.85 8.03 24.06
C GLU A 38 -4.40 6.62 24.50
N GLU A 39 -5.11 5.57 24.10
CA GLU A 39 -4.86 4.20 24.55
C GLU A 39 -3.51 3.66 24.07
N PHE A 40 -3.08 4.07 22.87
CA PHE A 40 -1.80 3.65 22.29
C PHE A 40 -0.83 4.82 22.16
N PRO A 41 0.47 4.59 22.45
CA PRO A 41 1.47 5.61 22.27
C PRO A 41 1.66 5.92 20.78
N LEU A 42 2.01 7.17 20.46
CA LEU A 42 2.16 7.66 19.09
C LEU A 42 3.14 6.85 18.23
N TRP A 43 4.21 6.33 18.84
CA TRP A 43 5.19 5.49 18.14
C TRP A 43 4.58 4.16 17.67
N ALA A 44 3.58 3.61 18.39
CA ALA A 44 2.90 2.39 17.99
C ALA A 44 2.00 2.62 16.77
N HIS A 45 1.36 3.79 16.68
CA HIS A 45 0.64 4.21 15.48
C HIS A 45 1.58 4.39 14.28
N ASP A 46 2.75 5.01 14.50
CA ASP A 46 3.77 5.17 13.46
C ASP A 46 4.31 3.80 12.99
N LEU A 47 4.56 2.85 13.91
CA LEU A 47 4.97 1.49 13.57
C LEU A 47 3.90 0.73 12.78
N ARG A 48 2.64 0.80 13.20
CA ARG A 48 1.51 0.21 12.48
C ARG A 48 1.44 0.74 11.05
N ARG A 49 1.56 2.05 10.87
CA ARG A 49 1.54 2.67 9.54
C ARG A 49 2.73 2.22 8.69
N TYR A 50 3.93 2.16 9.30
CA TYR A 50 5.13 1.67 8.63
C TYR A 50 4.94 0.25 8.10
N GLU A 51 4.43 -0.67 8.92
CA GLU A 51 4.16 -2.06 8.53
C GLU A 51 3.16 -2.15 7.38
N VAL A 52 2.03 -1.40 7.50
CA VAL A 52 1.01 -1.36 6.45
C VAL A 52 1.58 -0.88 5.12
N VAL A 53 2.44 0.14 5.13
CA VAL A 53 3.05 0.65 3.89
C VAL A 53 4.11 -0.32 3.36
N ALA A 54 4.95 -0.90 4.23
CA ALA A 54 5.98 -1.85 3.82
C ALA A 54 5.38 -3.10 3.18
N ILE A 55 4.47 -3.78 3.88
CA ILE A 55 3.81 -4.99 3.39
C ILE A 55 2.86 -4.66 2.24
N GLY A 56 2.12 -3.56 2.33
CA GLY A 56 1.17 -3.14 1.30
C GLY A 56 1.82 -2.76 -0.03
N SER A 57 3.05 -2.22 -0.01
CA SER A 57 3.80 -1.89 -1.23
C SER A 57 4.58 -3.07 -1.81
N TYR A 58 4.73 -4.18 -1.07
CA TYR A 58 5.49 -5.34 -1.50
C TYR A 58 5.04 -5.94 -2.84
N PRO A 59 3.73 -6.14 -3.14
CA PRO A 59 3.32 -6.71 -4.42
C PRO A 59 3.73 -5.85 -5.63
N ILE A 60 3.68 -4.52 -5.47
CA ILE A 60 4.04 -3.56 -6.53
C ILE A 60 5.55 -3.55 -6.72
N THR A 61 6.32 -3.50 -5.63
CA THR A 61 7.78 -3.53 -5.68
C THR A 61 8.31 -4.86 -6.21
N PHE A 62 7.67 -5.99 -5.87
CA PHE A 62 7.99 -7.30 -6.43
C PHE A 62 7.78 -7.36 -7.94
N PHE A 63 6.66 -6.84 -8.43
CA PHE A 63 6.40 -6.73 -9.86
C PHE A 63 7.43 -5.84 -10.56
N ALA A 64 7.72 -4.67 -10.00
CA ALA A 64 8.70 -3.73 -10.55
C ALA A 64 10.11 -4.35 -10.57
N SER A 65 10.54 -4.97 -9.47
CA SER A 65 11.82 -5.68 -9.38
C SER A 65 11.91 -6.80 -10.40
N SER A 66 10.84 -7.59 -10.58
CA SER A 66 10.80 -8.65 -11.59
C SER A 66 10.99 -8.10 -13.01
N LEU A 67 10.27 -7.02 -13.33
CA LEU A 67 10.35 -6.39 -14.65
C LEU A 67 11.72 -5.79 -14.93
N ILE A 68 12.27 -5.07 -13.95
CA ILE A 68 13.61 -4.46 -14.04
C ILE A 68 14.67 -5.56 -14.15
N TYR A 69 14.56 -6.64 -13.39
CA TYR A 69 15.47 -7.77 -13.45
C TYR A 69 15.50 -8.39 -14.85
N ASP A 70 14.34 -8.80 -15.36
CA ASP A 70 14.22 -9.41 -16.69
C ASP A 70 14.77 -8.47 -17.77
N PHE A 71 14.41 -7.18 -17.72
CA PHE A 71 14.93 -6.20 -18.67
C PHE A 71 16.45 -6.02 -18.56
N SER A 72 16.99 -5.99 -17.35
CA SER A 72 18.43 -5.84 -17.12
C SER A 72 19.19 -7.04 -17.67
N MET A 73 18.67 -8.25 -17.51
CA MET A 73 19.31 -9.46 -18.01
C MET A 73 19.20 -9.55 -19.53
N TYR A 74 18.06 -9.16 -20.11
CA TYR A 74 17.89 -9.05 -21.55
C TYR A 74 18.90 -8.08 -22.17
N ALA A 75 19.05 -6.89 -21.59
CA ALA A 75 20.00 -5.88 -22.06
C ALA A 75 21.47 -6.31 -21.87
N ALA A 76 21.79 -6.99 -20.76
CA ALA A 76 23.13 -7.48 -20.47
C ALA A 76 23.57 -8.64 -21.38
N ASN A 77 22.61 -9.32 -22.04
CA ASN A 77 22.86 -10.44 -22.95
C ASN A 77 22.57 -10.06 -24.41
N ASP A 78 22.94 -8.84 -24.82
CA ASP A 78 22.83 -8.36 -26.21
C ASP A 78 21.43 -8.49 -26.82
N PHE A 79 20.39 -8.33 -26.01
CA PHE A 79 18.99 -8.48 -26.42
C PHE A 79 18.68 -9.87 -27.00
N ASN A 80 19.32 -10.92 -26.44
CA ASN A 80 19.02 -12.29 -26.79
C ASN A 80 17.65 -12.72 -26.24
N LEU A 81 16.76 -13.21 -27.11
CA LEU A 81 15.40 -13.64 -26.77
C LEU A 81 15.32 -14.72 -25.68
N SER A 82 16.41 -15.46 -25.46
CA SER A 82 16.51 -16.45 -24.38
C SER A 82 16.40 -15.82 -22.98
N TYR A 83 16.74 -14.54 -22.84
CA TYR A 83 16.66 -13.76 -21.61
C TYR A 83 15.48 -12.76 -21.63
N SER A 84 14.49 -12.98 -22.50
CA SER A 84 13.31 -12.12 -22.56
C SER A 84 12.45 -12.21 -21.29
N MET A 85 11.48 -11.31 -21.16
CA MET A 85 10.57 -11.28 -20.00
C MET A 85 9.84 -12.60 -19.83
N GLY A 86 9.84 -13.13 -18.60
CA GLY A 86 9.24 -14.42 -18.31
C GLY A 86 10.05 -15.63 -18.79
N SER A 87 11.31 -15.43 -19.17
CA SER A 87 12.28 -16.53 -19.35
C SER A 87 12.49 -17.30 -18.03
N GLN A 88 13.08 -18.51 -18.15
CA GLN A 88 13.24 -19.41 -17.01
C GLN A 88 14.20 -18.79 -15.98
N ARG A 89 13.72 -18.59 -14.75
CA ARG A 89 14.48 -18.03 -13.63
C ARG A 89 15.01 -19.15 -12.74
N ASP A 90 16.26 -19.04 -12.33
CA ASP A 90 16.83 -19.92 -11.30
C ASP A 90 16.47 -19.44 -9.88
N GLY A 91 16.71 -20.29 -8.87
CA GLY A 91 16.49 -19.95 -7.46
C GLY A 91 17.27 -18.71 -7.02
N ASN A 92 18.48 -18.50 -7.56
CA ASN A 92 19.27 -17.30 -7.27
C ASN A 92 18.61 -16.02 -7.83
N ASP A 93 18.07 -16.08 -9.05
CA ASP A 93 17.36 -14.96 -9.68
C ASP A 93 16.14 -14.56 -8.86
N ILE A 94 15.37 -15.56 -8.42
CA ILE A 94 14.19 -15.36 -7.56
C ILE A 94 14.61 -14.71 -6.24
N GLY A 95 15.73 -15.14 -5.65
CA GLY A 95 16.30 -14.56 -4.44
C GLY A 95 16.65 -13.08 -4.59
N ILE A 96 17.26 -12.71 -5.72
CA ILE A 96 17.61 -11.30 -6.04
C ILE A 96 16.33 -10.46 -6.20
N ILE A 97 15.34 -10.97 -6.92
CA ILE A 97 14.06 -10.27 -7.14
C ILE A 97 13.34 -10.04 -5.81
N ILE A 98 13.20 -11.07 -4.98
CA ILE A 98 12.54 -10.96 -3.67
C ILE A 98 13.33 -10.01 -2.77
N GLY A 99 14.66 -10.18 -2.66
CA GLY A 99 15.51 -9.35 -1.83
C GLY A 99 15.46 -7.88 -2.22
N SER A 100 15.54 -7.58 -3.52
CA SER A 100 15.41 -6.20 -4.01
C SER A 100 14.02 -5.62 -3.74
N ALA A 101 12.95 -6.40 -3.95
CA ALA A 101 11.58 -5.97 -3.67
C ALA A 101 11.38 -5.62 -2.18
N VAL A 102 11.84 -6.48 -1.27
CA VAL A 102 11.80 -6.23 0.18
C VAL A 102 12.55 -4.94 0.51
N CYS A 103 13.79 -4.79 0.03
CA CYS A 103 14.57 -3.57 0.25
C CYS A 103 13.85 -2.30 -0.23
N VAL A 104 13.31 -2.32 -1.46
CA VAL A 104 12.59 -1.16 -2.01
C VAL A 104 11.33 -0.85 -1.19
N SER A 105 10.56 -1.87 -0.78
CA SER A 105 9.35 -1.67 0.03
C SER A 105 9.65 -1.03 1.40
N LEU A 106 10.75 -1.44 2.05
CA LEU A 106 11.21 -0.86 3.31
C LEU A 106 11.68 0.59 3.12
N VAL A 107 12.33 0.90 2.01
CA VAL A 107 12.71 2.29 1.67
C VAL A 107 11.46 3.16 1.52
N ILE A 108 10.43 2.69 0.80
CA ILE A 108 9.16 3.40 0.64
C ILE A 108 8.50 3.67 2.00
N ALA A 109 8.40 2.65 2.85
CA ALA A 109 7.83 2.79 4.19
C ALA A 109 8.61 3.78 5.07
N THR A 110 9.94 3.78 4.95
CA THR A 110 10.81 4.71 5.68
C THR A 110 10.60 6.15 5.21
N VAL A 111 10.46 6.37 3.90
CA VAL A 111 10.14 7.69 3.34
C VAL A 111 8.77 8.17 3.84
N ASP A 112 7.74 7.31 3.85
CA ASP A 112 6.42 7.66 4.40
C ASP A 112 6.49 8.05 5.88
N LEU A 113 7.24 7.29 6.69
CA LEU A 113 7.43 7.60 8.11
C LEU A 113 8.11 8.96 8.33
N ILE A 114 9.14 9.29 7.54
CA ILE A 114 9.83 10.59 7.60
C ILE A 114 8.88 11.72 7.24
N ILE A 115 8.09 11.56 6.17
CA ILE A 115 7.12 12.56 5.73
C ILE A 115 6.06 12.78 6.81
N ASN A 116 5.50 11.70 7.36
CA ASN A 116 4.47 11.76 8.40
C ASN A 116 4.98 12.51 9.64
N THR A 117 6.16 12.13 10.12
CA THR A 117 6.80 12.76 11.29
C THR A 117 7.09 14.24 11.03
N SER A 118 7.56 14.59 9.84
CA SER A 118 7.89 15.97 9.47
C SER A 118 6.65 16.85 9.39
N ARG A 119 5.54 16.33 8.84
CA ARG A 119 4.25 17.04 8.77
C ARG A 119 3.66 17.28 10.16
N ARG A 120 3.75 16.29 11.05
CA ARG A 120 3.30 16.39 12.43
C ARG A 120 4.06 17.47 13.22
N LYS A 121 5.39 17.45 13.16
CA LYS A 121 6.24 18.50 13.78
C LYS A 121 5.92 19.90 13.27
N LYS A 122 5.53 20.03 12.00
CA LYS A 122 5.13 21.32 11.43
C LYS A 122 3.77 21.79 11.98
N ALA A 123 2.82 20.86 12.16
CA ALA A 123 1.50 21.17 12.73
C ALA A 123 1.61 21.60 14.20
N GLU A 124 2.42 20.90 15.01
CA GLU A 124 2.66 21.24 16.42
C GLU A 124 3.16 22.68 16.58
N LYS A 125 4.18 23.08 15.79
CA LYS A 125 4.71 24.45 15.82
C LYS A 125 3.68 25.53 15.46
N GLN A 126 2.75 25.21 14.55
CA GLN A 126 1.71 26.15 14.14
C GLN A 126 0.63 26.32 15.21
N THR A 127 0.42 25.29 16.04
CA THR A 127 -0.47 25.36 17.20
C THR A 127 0.17 26.14 18.35
N ASP A 128 1.48 26.02 18.55
CA ASP A 128 2.20 26.75 19.62
C ASP A 128 2.35 28.26 19.33
N GLU A 129 2.26 28.68 18.06
CA GLU A 129 2.35 30.08 17.63
C GLU A 129 0.98 30.81 17.62
N GLN A 130 -0.13 30.10 17.89
CA GLN A 130 -1.51 30.63 17.95
C GLN A 130 -1.98 30.84 19.39
#